data_AF-A0AA95HSS8-F1
#
_entry.id   AF-A0AA95HSS8-F1
#
_cell.length_a   1.000
_cell.length_b   1.000
_cell.length_c   1.000
_cell.angle_alpha   90.00
_cell.angle_beta   90.00
_cell.angle_gamma   90.00
#
_symmetry.space_group_name_H-M   'P 1'
#
loop_
_entity.id
_entity.type
_entity.pdbx_description
1 polymer ?
#
loop_
_entity_poly.entity_id
_entity_poly.type
_entity_poly.pdbx_seq_one_letter_code
_entity_poly.pdbx_strand_id
1 'polypeptide(L)'
;MYMQGTIIAGEFDSSMNEFSLQKVKSLNTESVLKENQLNNIYHYLKKHQHEDDGQIIILYDQMPLHLTQNEINELICDLERVMSMYHQ
;
A
#
# COMPACT_ATOMS: atom_id res chain seq x y z
N MET A 1 -13.86 -3.81 7.01
CA MET A 1 -13.80 -4.92 6.02
C MET A 1 -12.36 -5.35 5.86
N TYR A 2 -12.05 -6.63 6.03
CA TYR A 2 -10.69 -7.13 5.84
C TYR A 2 -10.35 -7.26 4.36
N MET A 3 -9.15 -6.81 3.97
CA MET A 3 -8.60 -6.90 2.63
C MET A 3 -7.28 -7.68 2.70
N GLN A 4 -7.19 -8.75 1.91
CA GLN A 4 -5.97 -9.52 1.73
C GLN A 4 -5.49 -9.33 0.29
N GLY A 5 -4.44 -8.55 0.14
CA GLY A 5 -3.68 -8.39 -1.10
C GLY A 5 -2.51 -9.36 -1.19
N THR A 6 -1.74 -9.20 -2.27
CA THR A 6 -0.50 -9.95 -2.49
C THR A 6 0.65 -9.36 -1.67
N ILE A 7 0.80 -8.04 -1.69
CA ILE A 7 1.83 -7.30 -0.95
C ILE A 7 1.29 -6.78 0.36
N ILE A 8 0.07 -6.24 0.40
CA ILE A 8 -0.48 -5.65 1.64
C ILE A 8 -1.71 -6.40 2.13
N ALA A 9 -1.92 -6.39 3.44
CA ALA A 9 -3.17 -6.83 4.04
C ALA A 9 -3.54 -5.94 5.22
N GLY A 10 -4.82 -5.85 5.50
CA GLY A 10 -5.31 -4.97 6.55
C GLY A 10 -6.83 -4.85 6.60
N GLU A 11 -7.29 -3.96 7.45
CA GLU A 11 -8.71 -3.68 7.64
C GLU A 11 -9.04 -2.28 7.18
N PHE A 12 -10.09 -2.19 6.36
CA PHE A 12 -10.70 -0.91 6.03
C PHE A 12 -11.79 -0.58 7.03
N ASP A 13 -11.67 0.56 7.70
CA ASP A 13 -12.69 1.15 8.54
C ASP A 13 -13.49 2.17 7.73
N SER A 14 -14.71 1.80 7.34
CA SER A 14 -15.61 2.67 6.59
C SER A 14 -16.19 3.81 7.43
N SER A 15 -16.18 3.71 8.75
CA SER A 15 -16.66 4.78 9.64
C SER A 15 -15.64 5.91 9.75
N MET A 16 -14.35 5.57 9.70
CA MET A 16 -13.25 6.53 9.73
C MET A 16 -12.72 6.88 8.33
N ASN A 17 -13.13 6.13 7.30
CA ASN A 17 -12.58 6.22 5.93
C ASN A 17 -11.05 6.07 5.96
N GLU A 18 -10.58 5.01 6.62
CA GLU A 18 -9.16 4.74 6.89
C GLU A 18 -8.84 3.26 6.65
N PHE A 19 -7.63 2.98 6.19
CA PHE A 19 -7.12 1.63 6.03
C PHE A 19 -6.04 1.32 7.05
N SER A 20 -6.33 0.43 7.98
CA SER A 20 -5.37 -0.13 8.93
C SER A 20 -4.54 -1.22 8.24
N LEU A 21 -3.36 -0.84 7.76
CA LEU A 21 -2.36 -1.73 7.23
C LEU A 21 -1.79 -2.61 8.36
N GLN A 22 -1.96 -3.91 8.23
CA GLN A 22 -1.54 -4.92 9.22
C GLN A 22 -0.33 -5.74 8.74
N LYS A 23 -0.12 -5.79 7.42
CA LYS A 23 0.95 -6.60 6.83
C LYS A 23 1.45 -5.99 5.52
N VAL A 24 2.76 -6.06 5.31
CA VAL A 24 3.44 -5.72 4.06
C VAL A 24 4.45 -6.83 3.74
N LYS A 25 4.33 -7.49 2.60
CA LYS A 25 5.07 -8.70 2.21
C LYS A 25 4.98 -9.77 3.30
N SER A 26 6.11 -10.11 3.92
CA SER A 26 6.23 -11.06 5.02
C SER A 26 6.32 -10.40 6.40
N LEU A 27 6.21 -9.06 6.46
CA LEU A 27 6.36 -8.29 7.69
C LEU A 27 5.00 -7.84 8.22
N ASN A 28 4.80 -8.02 9.51
CA ASN A 28 3.66 -7.45 10.20
C ASN A 28 3.96 -5.98 10.53
N THR A 29 2.95 -5.14 10.33
CA THR A 29 3.00 -3.71 10.64
C THR A 29 1.68 -3.29 11.24
N GLU A 30 1.64 -2.16 11.94
CA GLU A 30 0.38 -1.51 12.28
C GLU A 30 0.53 -0.05 11.88
N SER A 31 -0.13 0.32 10.78
CA SER A 31 -0.11 1.68 10.28
C SER A 31 -1.47 2.05 9.74
N VAL A 32 -1.91 3.28 10.00
CA VAL A 32 -3.17 3.79 9.46
C VAL A 32 -2.87 4.63 8.23
N LEU A 33 -3.34 4.18 7.08
CA LEU A 33 -3.29 4.91 5.83
C LEU A 33 -4.62 5.64 5.64
N LYS A 34 -4.52 6.95 5.41
CA LYS A 34 -5.63 7.79 4.95
C LYS A 34 -5.64 7.84 3.43
N GLU A 35 -6.78 8.22 2.84
CA GLU A 35 -6.95 8.34 1.40
C GLU A 35 -5.81 9.13 0.73
N ASN A 36 -5.50 10.33 1.25
CA ASN A 36 -4.43 11.18 0.71
C ASN A 36 -3.05 10.51 0.77
N GLN A 37 -2.75 9.80 1.86
CA GLN A 37 -1.46 9.09 2.01
C GLN A 37 -1.37 7.94 1.01
N LEU A 38 -2.48 7.20 0.88
CA LEU A 38 -2.57 6.09 -0.04
C LEU A 38 -2.46 6.53 -1.51
N ASN A 39 -3.12 7.64 -1.87
CA ASN A 39 -2.99 8.31 -3.17
C ASN A 39 -1.55 8.74 -3.46
N ASN A 40 -0.85 9.30 -2.47
CA ASN A 40 0.55 9.71 -2.64
C ASN A 40 1.46 8.51 -2.92
N ILE A 41 1.30 7.41 -2.17
CA ILE A 41 2.06 6.17 -2.37
C ILE A 41 1.75 5.59 -3.76
N TYR A 42 0.47 5.52 -4.13
CA TYR A 42 0.03 5.04 -5.44
C TYR A 42 0.65 5.84 -6.59
N HIS A 43 0.54 7.17 -6.55
CA HIS A 43 1.09 8.03 -7.61
C HIS A 43 2.61 7.94 -7.70
N TYR A 44 3.30 7.85 -6.57
CA TYR A 44 4.73 7.62 -6.53
C TYR A 44 5.09 6.30 -7.22
N LEU A 45 4.45 5.19 -6.83
CA LEU A 45 4.73 3.89 -7.41
C LEU A 45 4.42 3.83 -8.91
N LYS A 46 3.31 4.42 -9.34
CA LYS A 46 2.91 4.46 -10.75
C LYS A 46 3.88 5.26 -11.60
N LYS A 47 4.45 6.35 -11.06
CA LYS A 47 5.47 7.14 -11.75
C LYS A 47 6.77 6.35 -11.96
N HIS A 48 7.12 5.51 -11.00
CA HIS A 48 8.36 4.72 -10.98
C HIS A 48 8.18 3.26 -11.41
N GLN A 49 7.00 2.88 -11.91
CA GLN A 49 6.61 1.50 -12.25
C GLN A 49 7.51 0.85 -13.32
N HIS A 50 8.07 1.66 -14.22
CA HIS A 50 8.88 1.19 -15.35
C HIS A 50 10.39 1.36 -15.11
N GLU A 51 10.82 1.73 -13.90
CA GLU A 51 12.24 1.80 -13.57
C GLU A 51 12.77 0.40 -13.26
N ASP A 52 13.86 0.00 -13.93
CA ASP A 52 14.40 -1.37 -13.86
C ASP A 52 15.03 -1.72 -12.50
N ASP A 53 15.44 -0.72 -11.71
CA ASP A 53 16.15 -0.93 -10.44
C ASP A 53 15.21 -1.22 -9.24
N GLY A 54 13.89 -1.34 -9.47
CA GLY A 54 12.91 -1.46 -8.39
C GLY A 54 12.85 -0.16 -7.56
N GLN A 55 12.21 -0.22 -6.39
CA GLN A 55 12.04 0.97 -5.53
C GLN A 55 12.15 0.59 -4.05
N ILE A 56 12.68 1.51 -3.25
CA ILE A 56 12.67 1.40 -1.79
C ILE A 56 11.51 2.24 -1.26
N ILE A 57 10.55 1.59 -0.61
CA ILE A 57 9.47 2.30 0.07
C ILE A 57 9.73 2.26 1.58
N ILE A 58 9.55 3.40 2.23
CA ILE A 58 9.47 3.49 3.69
C ILE A 58 8.00 3.71 4.03
N LEU A 59 7.37 2.69 4.60
CA LEU A 59 6.05 2.82 5.21
C LEU A 59 6.27 3.19 6.69
N TYR A 60 5.49 4.15 7.18
CA TYR A 60 5.68 4.82 8.48
C TYR A 60 6.15 3.89 9.62
N ASP A 61 7.13 4.37 10.41
CA ASP A 61 7.80 3.68 11.53
C ASP A 61 8.45 2.31 11.23
N GLN A 62 8.53 1.89 9.95
CA GLN A 62 9.13 0.62 9.57
C GLN A 62 10.48 0.74 8.85
N MET A 63 11.20 -0.38 8.82
CA MET A 63 12.41 -0.55 8.01
C MET A 63 12.11 -0.30 6.53
N PRO A 64 13.05 0.32 5.76
CA PRO A 64 12.91 0.45 4.32
C PRO A 64 12.72 -0.92 3.65
N LEU A 65 11.69 -1.05 2.82
CA LEU A 65 11.41 -2.26 2.07
C LEU A 65 11.81 -2.08 0.62
N HIS A 66 12.70 -2.96 0.16
CA HIS A 66 13.00 -3.07 -1.25
C HIS A 66 11.90 -3.86 -1.96
N LEU A 67 11.31 -3.23 -2.97
CA LEU A 67 10.36 -3.85 -3.88
C LEU A 67 10.98 -4.05 -5.25
N THR A 68 10.89 -5.27 -5.74
CA THR A 68 11.16 -5.57 -7.15
C THR A 68 10.08 -4.94 -8.04
N GLN A 69 10.37 -4.78 -9.33
CA GLN A 69 9.39 -4.26 -10.29
C GLN A 69 8.06 -5.04 -10.28
N ASN A 70 8.11 -6.37 -10.16
CA ASN A 70 6.90 -7.19 -10.06
C ASN A 70 6.10 -6.87 -8.79
N GLU A 71 6.79 -6.72 -7.65
CA GLU A 71 6.14 -6.39 -6.38
C GLU A 71 5.58 -4.96 -6.39
N ILE A 72 6.20 -4.02 -7.11
CA ILE A 72 5.63 -2.69 -7.35
C ILE A 72 4.30 -2.82 -8.09
N ASN A 73 4.25 -3.62 -9.16
CA ASN A 73 3.01 -3.85 -9.91
C ASN A 73 1.93 -4.49 -9.04
N GLU A 74 2.27 -5.49 -8.23
CA GLU A 74 1.34 -6.14 -7.31
C GLU A 74 0.85 -5.19 -6.22
N LEU A 75 1.74 -4.35 -5.67
CA LEU A 75 1.37 -3.34 -4.69
C LEU A 75 0.45 -2.29 -5.28
N ILE A 76 0.70 -1.82 -6.51
CA ILE A 76 -0.18 -0.90 -7.23
C ILE A 76 -1.59 -1.51 -7.33
N CYS A 77 -1.73 -2.77 -7.73
CA CYS A 77 -3.02 -3.45 -7.81
C CYS A 77 -3.71 -3.57 -6.45
N ASP A 78 -2.97 -3.88 -5.39
CA ASP A 78 -3.52 -3.93 -4.04
C ASP A 78 -4.00 -2.55 -3.57
N LEU A 79 -3.21 -1.50 -3.83
CA LEU A 79 -3.57 -0.12 -3.51
C LEU A 79 -4.83 0.31 -4.27
N GLU A 80 -4.98 -0.02 -5.56
CA GLU A 80 -6.19 0.29 -6.34
C GLU A 80 -7.45 -0.34 -5.74
N ARG A 81 -7.35 -1.58 -5.25
CA ARG A 81 -8.48 -2.22 -4.54
C ARG A 81 -8.82 -1.45 -3.27
N VAL A 82 -7.82 -1.10 -2.48
CA VAL A 82 -8.04 -0.36 -1.23
C VAL A 82 -8.59 1.05 -1.51
N MET A 83 -8.09 1.75 -2.53
CA MET A 83 -8.60 3.06 -3.00
C MET A 83 -10.09 2.98 -3.35
N SER A 84 -10.52 1.90 -4.03
CA SER A 84 -11.92 1.72 -4.41
C SER A 84 -12.89 1.58 -3.21
N MET A 85 -12.36 1.36 -2.01
CA MET A 85 -13.14 1.26 -0.78
C MET A 85 -13.36 2.61 -0.09
N TYR A 86 -12.54 3.63 -0.41
CA TYR A 86 -12.74 4.98 0.11
C TYR A 86 -13.93 5.63 -0.56
N HIS A 87 -14.73 6.34 0.23
CA HIS A 87 -15.83 7.14 -0.26
C HIS A 87 -15.40 8.61 -0.35
N GLN A 88 -15.74 9.29 -1.46
CA GLN A 88 -15.59 10.74 -1.65
C GLN A 88 -16.61 11.54 -0.84
#